data_AF-A0A399P841-F1
#
_entry.id   AF-A0A399P841-F1
#
_cell.length_a   1.000
_cell.length_b   1.000
_cell.length_c   1.000
_cell.angle_alpha   90.00
_cell.angle_beta   90.00
_cell.angle_gamma   90.00
#
_symmetry.space_group_name_H-M   'P 1'
#
loop_
_entity.id
_entity.type
_entity.pdbx_description
1 polymer ?
#
loop_
_entity_poly.entity_id
_entity_poly.type
_entity_poly.pdbx_seq_one_letter_code
_entity_poly.pdbx_strand_id
1 'polypeptide(L)'
;QDSELTRLAETGSSIAHCPTSQQFLGSGTMPWRRTVASGVNVAIGSDVGAGDEWLVSRVLNDAFKVHLSEPGYAGVEIDAAELLFTGTLAGARALDMEDRYGNLDVGKDADFLTIRPDLWEPLALTLEHGIRADDEARATDQILFTLLMGLREPAIAAVHVQGRRVSAG
;
A
#
# COMPACT_ATOMS: atom_id res chain seq x y z
N GLN A 1 5.91 24.93 2.95
CA GLN A 1 5.72 23.50 3.21
C GLN A 1 4.45 23.26 4.02
N ASP A 2 4.32 23.73 5.26
CA ASP A 2 3.05 23.52 6.01
C ASP A 2 1.84 24.21 5.37
N SER A 3 2.04 25.39 4.78
CA SER A 3 1.02 26.10 3.97
C SER A 3 0.70 25.41 2.64
N GLU A 4 1.56 24.53 2.14
CA GLU A 4 1.28 23.73 0.94
C GLU A 4 0.44 22.52 1.31
N LEU A 5 0.81 21.81 2.39
CA LEU A 5 0.00 20.72 2.95
C LEU A 5 -1.40 21.20 3.36
N THR A 6 -1.48 22.35 4.02
CA THR A 6 -2.78 22.96 4.40
C THR A 6 -3.62 23.22 3.17
N ARG A 7 -3.05 23.82 2.11
CA ARG A 7 -3.77 24.07 0.86
C ARG A 7 -4.22 22.79 0.18
N LEU A 8 -3.38 21.76 0.13
CA LEU A 8 -3.77 20.47 -0.44
C LEU A 8 -4.96 19.86 0.31
N ALA A 9 -4.95 19.91 1.65
CA ALA A 9 -6.06 19.43 2.47
C ALA A 9 -7.34 20.25 2.24
N GLU A 10 -7.24 21.58 2.23
CA GLU A 10 -8.38 22.49 1.99
C GLU A 10 -9.02 22.28 0.62
N THR A 11 -8.24 21.97 -0.41
CA THR A 11 -8.75 21.75 -1.77
C THR A 11 -9.14 20.31 -2.06
N GLY A 12 -8.96 19.38 -1.11
CA GLY A 12 -9.18 17.94 -1.33
C GLY A 12 -8.18 17.30 -2.30
N SER A 13 -7.03 17.93 -2.52
CA SER A 13 -5.98 17.39 -3.39
C SER A 13 -5.30 16.19 -2.73
N SER A 14 -4.86 15.22 -3.53
CA SER A 14 -4.16 14.02 -3.07
C SER A 14 -2.67 14.04 -3.44
N ILE A 15 -1.86 13.34 -2.66
CA ILE A 15 -0.44 13.07 -2.96
C ILE A 15 -0.32 11.65 -3.50
N ALA A 16 0.37 11.48 -4.63
CA ALA A 16 0.89 10.20 -5.09
C ALA A 16 2.31 10.01 -4.53
N HIS A 17 2.45 9.19 -3.49
CA HIS A 17 3.73 8.84 -2.89
C HIS A 17 4.38 7.68 -3.64
N CYS A 18 5.54 7.93 -4.23
CA CYS A 18 6.25 6.99 -5.10
C CYS A 18 7.60 6.57 -4.48
N PRO A 19 7.61 5.70 -3.46
CA PRO A 19 8.81 5.41 -2.66
C PRO A 19 9.91 4.70 -3.46
N THR A 20 9.56 3.87 -4.42
CA THR A 20 10.51 3.15 -5.27
C THR A 20 11.30 4.14 -6.14
N SER A 21 10.62 5.03 -6.86
CA SER A 21 11.29 6.04 -7.69
C SER A 21 12.07 7.08 -6.86
N GLN A 22 11.55 7.49 -5.70
CA GLN A 22 12.26 8.36 -4.77
C GLN A 22 13.60 7.79 -4.35
N GLN A 23 13.65 6.49 -4.02
CA GLN A 23 14.89 5.79 -3.68
C GLN A 23 15.82 5.65 -4.89
N PHE A 24 15.27 5.30 -6.05
CA PHE A 24 16.04 5.12 -7.28
C PHE A 24 16.76 6.41 -7.71
N LEU A 25 16.10 7.56 -7.56
CA LEU A 25 16.63 8.87 -7.96
C LEU A 25 17.30 9.65 -6.82
N GLY A 26 17.23 9.18 -5.57
CA GLY A 26 17.75 9.91 -4.41
C GLY A 26 17.02 11.22 -4.12
N SER A 27 15.70 11.28 -4.36
CA SER A 27 14.89 12.51 -4.21
C SER A 27 14.57 12.88 -2.75
N GLY A 28 14.96 12.02 -1.79
CA GLY A 28 14.64 12.16 -0.37
C GLY A 28 13.28 11.55 -0.01
N THR A 29 13.01 11.50 1.29
CA THR A 29 11.81 10.86 1.85
C THR A 29 10.78 11.92 2.20
N MET A 30 9.55 11.76 1.70
CA MET A 30 8.42 12.60 2.12
C MET A 30 8.25 12.53 3.65
N PRO A 31 8.11 13.65 4.37
CA PRO A 31 7.94 13.63 5.83
C PRO A 31 6.55 13.12 6.21
N TRP A 32 6.45 11.80 6.41
CA TRP A 32 5.19 11.05 6.58
C TRP A 32 4.28 11.63 7.64
N ARG A 33 4.78 11.73 8.88
CA ARG A 33 3.98 12.12 10.07
C ARG A 33 3.26 13.45 9.87
N ARG A 34 3.97 14.49 9.41
CA ARG A 34 3.35 15.81 9.20
C ARG A 34 2.38 15.81 8.02
N THR A 35 2.66 15.00 7.01
CA THR A 35 1.83 14.92 5.79
C THR A 35 0.49 14.27 6.12
N VAL A 36 0.51 13.10 6.76
CA VAL A 36 -0.72 12.43 7.21
C VAL A 36 -1.48 13.26 8.24
N ALA A 37 -0.78 13.89 9.20
CA ALA A 37 -1.41 14.76 10.20
C ALA A 37 -2.10 16.00 9.61
N SER A 38 -1.74 16.42 8.39
CA SER A 38 -2.40 17.55 7.71
C SER A 38 -3.79 17.21 7.16
N GLY A 39 -4.15 15.92 7.09
CA GLY A 39 -5.42 15.46 6.52
C GLY A 39 -5.40 15.28 4.99
N VAL A 40 -4.27 15.54 4.33
CA VAL A 40 -4.10 15.24 2.90
C VAL A 40 -4.20 13.73 2.67
N ASN A 41 -4.96 13.33 1.65
CA ASN A 41 -5.01 11.94 1.21
C ASN A 41 -3.68 11.55 0.54
N VAL A 42 -3.05 10.47 1.01
CA VAL A 42 -1.79 9.94 0.48
C VAL A 42 -2.04 8.57 -0.13
N ALA A 43 -1.87 8.48 -1.45
CA ALA A 43 -1.99 7.26 -2.22
C ALA A 43 -0.62 6.79 -2.70
N ILE A 44 -0.45 5.49 -2.92
CA ILE A 44 0.81 4.92 -3.40
C ILE A 44 0.82 4.88 -4.94
N GLY A 45 1.94 5.28 -5.52
CA GLY A 45 2.22 5.20 -6.95
C GLY A 45 3.52 4.46 -7.23
N SER A 46 3.56 3.67 -8.29
CA SER A 46 4.79 2.98 -8.72
C SER A 46 5.77 3.92 -9.42
N ASP A 47 5.25 4.89 -10.18
CA ASP A 47 6.03 5.85 -10.97
C ASP A 47 7.03 5.15 -11.92
N VAL A 48 6.53 4.10 -12.60
CA VAL A 48 7.37 3.26 -13.47
C VAL A 48 8.03 4.09 -14.56
N GLY A 49 9.33 3.86 -14.72
CA GLY A 49 10.23 4.63 -15.59
C GLY A 49 11.28 5.34 -14.75
N ALA A 50 10.85 5.99 -13.67
CA ALA A 50 11.74 6.44 -12.60
C ALA A 50 11.87 5.38 -11.50
N GLY A 51 10.78 4.70 -11.17
CA GLY A 51 10.75 3.47 -10.37
C GLY A 51 10.84 2.22 -11.25
N ASP A 52 11.28 1.12 -10.66
CA ASP A 52 11.56 -0.16 -11.31
C ASP A 52 10.64 -1.30 -10.84
N GLU A 53 9.55 -0.98 -10.16
CA GLU A 53 8.61 -1.96 -9.60
C GLU A 53 7.16 -1.69 -10.04
N TRP A 54 6.45 -2.75 -10.40
CA TRP A 54 5.06 -2.70 -10.88
C TRP A 54 4.05 -3.15 -9.82
N LEU A 55 4.44 -4.10 -8.97
CA LEU A 55 3.54 -4.71 -8.03
C LEU A 55 3.33 -3.77 -6.83
N VAL A 56 2.10 -3.28 -6.63
CA VAL A 56 1.79 -2.31 -5.58
C VAL A 56 2.26 -2.76 -4.19
N SER A 57 2.14 -4.04 -3.83
CA SER A 57 2.62 -4.54 -2.53
C SER A 57 4.13 -4.40 -2.34
N ARG A 58 4.90 -4.42 -3.42
CA ARG A 58 6.34 -4.18 -3.41
C ARG A 58 6.65 -2.70 -3.23
N VAL A 59 5.88 -1.82 -3.85
CA VAL A 59 5.94 -0.37 -3.62
C VAL A 59 5.55 -0.03 -2.16
N LEU A 60 4.56 -0.71 -1.58
CA LEU A 60 4.22 -0.58 -0.16
C LEU A 60 5.37 -1.01 0.76
N ASN A 61 6.08 -2.08 0.39
CA ASN A 61 7.25 -2.53 1.13
C ASN A 61 8.39 -1.49 1.09
N ASP A 62 8.55 -0.79 -0.03
CA ASP A 62 9.51 0.30 -0.17
C ASP A 62 9.10 1.52 0.67
N ALA A 63 7.80 1.88 0.70
CA ALA A 63 7.27 2.89 1.62
C ALA A 63 7.60 2.53 3.08
N PHE A 64 7.29 1.30 3.50
CA PHE A 64 7.57 0.86 4.86
C PHE A 64 9.06 1.01 5.21
N LYS A 65 9.95 0.51 4.35
CA LYS A 65 11.39 0.54 4.60
C LYS A 65 11.96 1.95 4.65
N VAL A 66 11.59 2.80 3.70
CA VAL A 66 12.15 4.15 3.61
C VAL A 66 11.74 4.97 4.83
N HIS A 67 10.47 4.92 5.23
CA HIS A 67 9.97 5.66 6.39
C HIS A 67 10.46 5.09 7.72
N LEU A 68 10.65 3.77 7.84
CA LEU A 68 11.24 3.17 9.02
C LEU A 68 12.72 3.55 9.20
N SER A 69 13.44 3.71 8.09
CA SER A 69 14.88 3.98 8.08
C SER A 69 15.23 5.46 8.27
N GLU A 70 14.26 6.36 8.27
CA GLU A 70 14.48 7.79 8.52
C GLU A 70 15.03 8.04 9.94
N PRO A 71 15.94 9.01 10.12
CA PRO A 71 16.58 9.25 11.40
C PRO A 71 15.65 9.95 12.41
N GLY A 72 15.83 9.60 13.68
CA GLY A 72 15.22 10.32 14.81
C GLY A 72 13.69 10.32 14.76
N TYR A 73 13.09 11.51 14.93
CA TYR A 73 11.62 11.65 14.97
C TYR A 73 10.95 11.43 13.61
N ALA A 74 11.70 11.52 12.51
CA ALA A 74 11.18 11.28 11.17
C ALA A 74 10.87 9.78 10.94
N GLY A 75 11.62 8.89 11.61
CA GLY A 75 11.39 7.45 11.59
C GLY A 75 9.98 7.08 12.03
N VAL A 76 9.29 6.29 11.21
CA VAL A 76 7.95 5.78 11.50
C VAL A 76 7.77 4.37 10.97
N GLU A 77 7.33 3.49 11.88
CA GLU A 77 6.76 2.20 11.53
C GLU A 77 5.30 2.44 11.08
N ILE A 78 5.08 2.43 9.76
CA ILE A 78 3.73 2.58 9.19
C ILE A 78 2.98 1.27 9.41
N ASP A 79 1.77 1.37 9.96
CA ASP A 79 0.93 0.21 10.23
C ASP A 79 0.54 -0.54 8.93
N ALA A 80 0.35 -1.85 9.03
CA ALA A 80 0.03 -2.68 7.88
C ALA A 80 -1.33 -2.33 7.24
N ALA A 81 -2.33 -1.97 8.05
CA ALA A 81 -3.62 -1.51 7.56
C ALA A 81 -3.52 -0.12 6.91
N GLU A 82 -2.67 0.77 7.44
CA GLU A 82 -2.38 2.07 6.83
C GLU A 82 -1.69 1.90 5.46
N LEU A 83 -0.71 1.00 5.36
CA LEU A 83 -0.10 0.65 4.08
C LEU A 83 -1.13 0.09 3.09
N LEU A 84 -1.97 -0.87 3.51
CA LEU A 84 -3.02 -1.40 2.64
C LEU A 84 -3.98 -0.30 2.18
N PHE A 85 -4.40 0.59 3.08
CA PHE A 85 -5.26 1.72 2.77
C PHE A 85 -4.63 2.63 1.71
N THR A 86 -3.34 2.98 1.85
CA THR A 86 -2.62 3.83 0.88
C THR A 86 -2.50 3.19 -0.52
N GLY A 87 -2.44 1.87 -0.58
CA GLY A 87 -2.39 1.09 -1.83
C GLY A 87 -3.75 0.72 -2.42
N THR A 88 -4.86 1.04 -1.74
CA THR A 88 -6.22 0.65 -2.17
C THR A 88 -7.17 1.86 -2.14
N LEU A 89 -7.91 2.04 -1.05
CA LEU A 89 -8.96 3.06 -0.94
C LEU A 89 -8.41 4.49 -1.10
N ALA A 90 -7.21 4.78 -0.61
CA ALA A 90 -6.59 6.09 -0.81
C ALA A 90 -6.30 6.38 -2.30
N GLY A 91 -5.94 5.34 -3.07
CA GLY A 91 -5.75 5.44 -4.51
C GLY A 91 -7.06 5.73 -5.24
N ALA A 92 -8.15 5.07 -4.83
CA ALA A 92 -9.48 5.37 -5.35
C ALA A 92 -9.91 6.81 -5.03
N ARG A 93 -9.62 7.29 -3.81
CA ARG A 93 -9.85 8.69 -3.40
C ARG A 93 -9.08 9.68 -4.24
N ALA A 94 -7.80 9.41 -4.49
CA ALA A 94 -6.95 10.27 -5.30
C ALA A 94 -7.45 10.44 -6.75
N LEU A 95 -8.25 9.50 -7.22
CA LEU A 95 -8.84 9.49 -8.56
C LEU A 95 -10.32 9.88 -8.59
N ASP A 96 -10.91 10.31 -7.47
CA ASP A 96 -12.35 10.63 -7.34
C ASP A 96 -13.26 9.42 -7.65
N MET A 97 -12.84 8.24 -7.20
CA MET A 97 -13.46 6.95 -7.55
C MET A 97 -13.72 6.05 -6.33
N GLU A 98 -13.58 6.59 -5.11
CA GLU A 98 -13.81 5.86 -3.86
C GLU A 98 -15.22 5.28 -3.73
N ASP A 99 -16.23 5.92 -4.33
CA ASP A 99 -17.61 5.42 -4.38
C ASP A 99 -17.78 4.25 -5.35
N ARG A 100 -16.77 3.97 -6.19
CA ARG A 100 -16.81 2.92 -7.21
C ARG A 100 -15.93 1.73 -6.88
N TYR A 101 -14.73 1.92 -6.33
CA TYR A 101 -13.82 0.82 -5.98
C TYR A 101 -12.86 1.20 -4.84
N GLY A 102 -11.94 0.30 -4.49
CA GLY A 102 -10.91 0.52 -3.47
C GLY A 102 -11.20 -0.18 -2.14
N ASN A 103 -12.40 -0.71 -1.94
CA ASN A 103 -12.75 -1.64 -0.86
C ASN A 103 -13.89 -2.58 -1.33
N LEU A 104 -14.37 -3.45 -0.43
CA LEU A 104 -15.38 -4.47 -0.73
C LEU A 104 -16.80 -4.10 -0.24
N ASP A 105 -17.09 -2.80 -0.10
CA ASP A 105 -18.42 -2.35 0.34
C ASP A 105 -19.50 -2.69 -0.70
N VAL A 106 -20.72 -2.95 -0.22
CA VAL A 106 -21.87 -3.25 -1.08
C VAL A 106 -22.15 -2.07 -2.02
N GLY A 107 -22.31 -2.36 -3.31
CA GLY A 107 -22.62 -1.37 -4.35
C GLY A 107 -21.41 -0.93 -5.19
N LYS A 108 -20.19 -1.32 -4.81
CA LYS A 108 -18.96 -1.02 -5.57
C LYS A 108 -18.63 -2.07 -6.63
N ASP A 109 -17.85 -1.66 -7.62
CA ASP A 109 -17.26 -2.51 -8.65
C ASP A 109 -16.38 -3.58 -7.96
N ALA A 110 -16.59 -4.85 -8.32
CA ALA A 110 -15.86 -5.98 -7.73
C ALA A 110 -14.48 -6.15 -8.37
N ASP A 111 -13.58 -5.21 -8.05
CA ASP A 111 -12.17 -5.19 -8.45
C ASP A 111 -11.30 -5.74 -7.31
N PHE A 112 -10.74 -6.94 -7.49
CA PHE A 112 -9.95 -7.58 -6.42
C PHE A 112 -8.96 -8.62 -6.94
N LEU A 113 -7.96 -8.90 -6.11
CA LEU A 113 -6.99 -9.97 -6.31
C LEU A 113 -7.39 -11.18 -5.48
N THR A 114 -7.27 -12.38 -6.05
CA THR A 114 -7.28 -13.62 -5.26
C THR A 114 -5.85 -14.04 -5.00
N ILE A 115 -5.45 -14.04 -3.73
CA ILE A 115 -4.11 -14.45 -3.33
C ILE A 115 -4.11 -15.90 -2.85
N ARG A 116 -3.17 -16.68 -3.38
CA ARG A 116 -2.92 -18.08 -3.02
C ARG A 116 -1.47 -18.20 -2.54
N PRO A 117 -1.22 -18.09 -1.22
CA PRO A 117 0.12 -18.17 -0.66
C PRO A 117 0.88 -19.44 -1.05
N ASP A 118 0.19 -20.55 -1.22
CA ASP A 118 0.73 -21.86 -1.59
C ASP A 118 1.35 -21.90 -3.00
N LEU A 119 1.04 -20.93 -3.87
CA LEU A 119 1.70 -20.79 -5.17
C LEU A 119 3.08 -20.10 -5.08
N TRP A 120 3.44 -19.60 -3.90
CA TRP A 120 4.74 -19.00 -3.62
C TRP A 120 5.26 -19.49 -2.27
N GLU A 121 6.03 -20.58 -2.29
CA GLU A 121 6.51 -21.30 -1.10
C GLU A 121 7.09 -20.39 0.01
N PRO A 122 7.93 -19.37 -0.27
CA PRO A 122 8.43 -18.50 0.79
C PRO A 122 7.33 -17.77 1.57
N LEU A 123 6.26 -17.33 0.89
CA LEU A 123 5.13 -16.69 1.56
C LEU A 123 4.29 -17.70 2.34
N ALA A 124 4.03 -18.88 1.77
CA ALA A 124 3.32 -19.96 2.46
C ALA A 124 4.01 -20.34 3.77
N LEU A 125 5.31 -20.62 3.72
CA LEU A 125 6.09 -21.01 4.90
C LEU A 125 6.11 -19.93 5.97
N THR A 126 6.20 -18.66 5.59
CA THR A 126 6.23 -17.53 6.54
C THR A 126 4.85 -17.33 7.20
N LEU A 127 3.76 -17.54 6.46
CA LEU A 127 2.41 -17.45 7.01
C LEU A 127 2.10 -18.63 7.95
N GLU A 128 2.50 -19.84 7.57
CA GLU A 128 2.26 -21.07 8.33
C GLU A 128 3.08 -21.14 9.63
N HIS A 129 4.36 -20.76 9.57
CA HIS A 129 5.29 -20.92 10.70
C HIS A 129 5.57 -19.61 11.45
N GLY A 130 4.91 -18.51 11.07
CA GLY A 130 5.09 -17.21 11.70
C GLY A 130 4.58 -17.21 13.14
N ILE A 131 5.41 -16.76 14.09
CA ILE A 131 5.00 -16.55 15.48
C ILE A 131 4.07 -15.34 15.53
N ARG A 132 2.89 -15.51 16.16
CA ARG A 132 1.87 -14.47 16.30
C ARG A 132 1.57 -14.18 17.77
N ALA A 133 1.03 -13.00 18.01
CA ALA A 133 0.48 -12.66 19.31
C ALA A 133 -0.78 -13.49 19.61
N ASP A 134 -1.07 -13.73 20.90
CA ASP A 134 -2.33 -14.37 21.32
C ASP A 134 -3.55 -13.46 21.12
N ASP A 135 -3.32 -12.14 21.04
CA ASP A 135 -4.33 -11.14 20.73
C ASP A 135 -4.71 -11.19 19.25
N GLU A 136 -6.00 -11.39 18.96
CA GLU A 136 -6.53 -11.60 17.61
C GLU A 136 -6.31 -10.40 16.68
N ALA A 137 -6.50 -9.19 17.19
CA ALA A 137 -6.30 -7.97 16.39
C ALA A 137 -4.83 -7.85 15.98
N ARG A 138 -3.92 -7.99 16.94
CA ARG A 138 -2.48 -7.95 16.67
C ARG A 138 -2.01 -9.11 15.77
N ALA A 139 -2.57 -10.31 15.94
CA ALA A 139 -2.27 -11.44 15.07
C ALA A 139 -2.72 -11.16 13.63
N THR A 140 -3.88 -10.53 13.45
CA THR A 140 -4.41 -10.11 12.15
C THR A 140 -3.49 -9.10 11.47
N ASP A 141 -3.04 -8.07 12.19
CA ASP A 141 -2.10 -7.08 11.66
C ASP A 141 -0.76 -7.72 11.27
N GLN A 142 -0.26 -8.66 12.07
CA GLN A 142 0.96 -9.41 11.76
C GLN A 142 0.82 -10.30 10.51
N ILE A 143 -0.35 -10.90 10.30
CA ILE A 143 -0.67 -11.67 9.09
C ILE A 143 -0.72 -10.73 7.88
N LEU A 144 -1.41 -9.59 8.00
CA LEU A 144 -1.50 -8.60 6.94
C LEU A 144 -0.12 -8.06 6.57
N PHE A 145 0.70 -7.70 7.56
CA PHE A 145 2.08 -7.27 7.35
C PHE A 145 2.88 -8.32 6.60
N THR A 146 2.81 -9.58 7.05
CA THR A 146 3.51 -10.71 6.39
C THR A 146 3.06 -10.85 4.94
N LEU A 147 1.75 -10.75 4.69
CA LEU A 147 1.18 -10.80 3.35
C LEU A 147 1.71 -9.66 2.48
N LEU A 148 1.60 -8.40 2.91
CA LEU A 148 2.03 -7.25 2.12
C LEU A 148 3.53 -7.29 1.80
N MET A 149 4.37 -7.62 2.77
CA MET A 149 5.83 -7.65 2.59
C MET A 149 6.29 -8.86 1.74
N GLY A 150 5.62 -10.00 1.93
CA GLY A 150 5.96 -11.28 1.30
C GLY A 150 5.32 -11.50 -0.08
N LEU A 151 4.26 -10.77 -0.43
CA LEU A 151 3.52 -10.99 -1.67
C LEU A 151 4.43 -10.82 -2.90
N ARG A 152 4.32 -11.78 -3.82
CA ARG A 152 4.96 -11.78 -5.15
C ARG A 152 3.92 -12.20 -6.18
N GLU A 153 4.17 -11.84 -7.43
CA GLU A 153 3.27 -12.14 -8.55
C GLU A 153 2.84 -13.61 -8.63
N PRO A 154 3.69 -14.63 -8.40
CA PRO A 154 3.26 -16.03 -8.43
C PRO A 154 2.14 -16.38 -7.43
N ALA A 155 2.02 -15.64 -6.32
CA ALA A 155 0.95 -15.84 -5.35
C ALA A 155 -0.40 -15.21 -5.79
N ILE A 156 -0.44 -14.43 -6.88
CA ILE A 156 -1.67 -13.83 -7.41
C ILE A 156 -2.33 -14.86 -8.35
N ALA A 157 -3.31 -15.59 -7.84
CA ALA A 157 -3.98 -16.64 -8.60
C ALA A 157 -5.01 -16.12 -9.61
N ALA A 158 -5.61 -14.96 -9.32
CA ALA A 158 -6.57 -14.32 -10.19
C ALA A 158 -6.64 -12.81 -9.95
N VAL A 159 -6.90 -12.08 -11.02
CA VAL A 159 -7.30 -10.68 -11.00
C VAL A 159 -8.75 -10.62 -11.48
N HIS A 160 -9.61 -9.91 -10.76
CA HIS A 160 -10.99 -9.66 -11.16
C HIS A 160 -11.17 -8.17 -11.39
N VAL A 161 -11.81 -7.84 -12.50
CA VAL A 161 -12.21 -6.47 -12.86
C VAL A 161 -13.70 -6.48 -13.14
N GLN A 162 -14.45 -5.69 -12.38
CA GLN A 162 -15.91 -5.62 -12.37
C GLN A 162 -16.55 -7.01 -12.24
N GLY A 163 -16.01 -7.83 -11.34
CA GLY A 163 -16.46 -9.19 -11.07
C GLY A 163 -16.08 -10.23 -12.13
N ARG A 164 -15.36 -9.86 -13.20
CA ARG A 164 -14.90 -10.80 -14.23
C ARG A 164 -13.43 -11.11 -14.04
N ARG A 165 -13.09 -12.39 -14.02
CA ARG A 165 -11.69 -12.82 -14.02
C ARG A 165 -11.04 -12.39 -15.34
N VAL A 166 -9.93 -11.68 -15.26
CA VAL A 166 -9.10 -11.34 -16.42
C VAL A 166 -7.91 -12.30 -16.52
N SER A 167 -7.56 -12.68 -17.74
CA SER A 167 -6.36 -13.45 -18.06
C SER A 167 -5.32 -12.52 -18.68
N ALA A 168 -4.05 -12.72 -18.38
CA ALA A 168 -2.98 -12.16 -19.20
C ALA A 168 -3.16 -12.69 -20.63
N GLY A 169 -3.25 -11.78 -21.60
CA GLY A 169 -3.33 -12.11 -23.02
C GLY A 169 -2.01 -12.58 -23.60
#